data_AF-A0A9D4I1X0-F1
#
_entry.id   AF-A0A9D4I1X0-F1
#
_cell.length_a   1.000
_cell.length_b   1.000
_cell.length_c   1.000
_cell.angle_alpha   90.00
_cell.angle_beta   90.00
_cell.angle_gamma   90.00
#
_symmetry.space_group_name_H-M   'P 1'
#
loop_
_entity.id
_entity.type
_entity.pdbx_description
1 polymer ?
#
loop_
_entity_poly.entity_id
_entity_poly.type
_entity_poly.pdbx_seq_one_letter_code
_entity_poly.pdbx_strand_id
1 'polypeptide(L)'
;MVVKIILIVTLILCGKCDGFPLRFANYYESHMVLQMAPKRANIWGLGTVHHRVDVFIDGKNVSSATVDTHSQWRLLLPAMPKGGPHDIMITSGTENATIHDVLFGDVWICSGQSNMGFTVARLENMSTTISEAQATNGLRIFHVKNIASNKTQREPQIDGSWQHPGNDNVTKTFSAVCLLYALELAPHLNRPIGLVESAWGGTPIQVWSSPDAIDACKHHGATRATPHANSVLWNSMIAPITPMTVTGFIWYQGEANAGHAAAYQCQFTAMINDWRAKFRASSHQNATAKLPFGFVQLAPNANKTIHSGWPDLRWSQTAGYGYVPNPSLSDVFMSVAMDLPDFNSPYGS
;
A
#
# COMPACT_ATOMS: atom_id res chain seq x y z
N MET A 1 43.67 -56.53 33.25
CA MET A 1 42.92 -56.17 32.03
C MET A 1 41.88 -55.14 32.43
N VAL A 2 42.16 -53.84 32.28
CA VAL A 2 41.28 -52.76 32.74
C VAL A 2 40.55 -52.20 31.52
N VAL A 3 39.24 -52.41 31.46
CA VAL A 3 38.38 -51.91 30.38
C VAL A 3 38.08 -50.44 30.67
N LYS A 4 38.67 -49.53 29.88
CA LYS A 4 38.29 -48.11 29.86
C LYS A 4 37.00 -47.96 29.06
N ILE A 5 35.90 -47.69 29.74
CA ILE A 5 34.63 -47.29 29.12
C ILE A 5 34.78 -45.83 28.68
N ILE A 6 34.84 -45.61 27.37
CA ILE A 6 34.85 -44.27 26.78
C ILE A 6 33.39 -43.82 26.69
N LEU A 7 33.01 -42.86 27.54
CA LEU A 7 31.72 -42.19 27.49
C LEU A 7 31.74 -41.22 26.31
N ILE A 8 31.09 -41.58 25.20
CA ILE A 8 30.89 -40.66 24.07
C ILE A 8 29.75 -39.72 24.44
N VAL A 9 30.10 -38.55 24.97
CA VAL A 9 29.16 -37.43 25.13
C VAL A 9 28.91 -36.86 23.74
N THR A 10 27.76 -37.21 23.15
CA THR A 10 27.28 -36.57 21.93
C THR A 10 26.83 -35.15 22.31
N LEU A 11 27.74 -34.18 22.17
CA LEU A 11 27.37 -32.77 22.19
C LEU A 11 26.43 -32.55 20.99
N ILE A 12 25.12 -32.43 21.26
CA ILE A 12 24.20 -31.84 20.29
C ILE A 12 24.61 -30.38 20.20
N LEU A 13 25.48 -30.07 19.24
CA LEU A 13 25.66 -28.72 18.75
C LEU A 13 24.29 -28.28 18.24
N CYS A 14 23.53 -27.57 19.08
CA CYS A 14 22.46 -26.71 18.63
C CYS A 14 23.12 -25.70 17.70
N GLY A 15 23.12 -25.99 16.39
CA GLY A 15 23.51 -25.04 15.37
C GLY A 15 22.74 -23.76 15.66
N LYS A 16 23.41 -22.60 15.54
CA LYS A 16 22.76 -21.30 15.65
C LYS A 16 21.40 -21.40 14.97
N CYS A 17 20.32 -21.18 15.71
CA CYS A 17 19.00 -21.15 15.11
C CYS A 17 19.03 -20.03 14.06
N ASP A 18 19.11 -20.40 12.79
CA ASP A 18 18.96 -19.45 11.70
C ASP A 18 17.54 -18.87 11.80
N GLY A 19 17.44 -17.54 11.92
CA GLY A 19 16.17 -16.93 12.28
C GLY A 19 16.25 -15.47 12.66
N PHE A 20 15.07 -14.84 12.72
CA PHE A 20 14.87 -13.54 13.35
C PHE A 20 14.06 -13.72 14.65
N PRO A 21 14.12 -12.78 15.59
CA PRO A 21 13.17 -12.72 16.71
C PRO A 21 11.74 -12.74 16.21
N LEU A 22 10.84 -13.40 16.95
CA LEU A 22 9.42 -13.43 16.59
C LEU A 22 8.85 -12.00 16.58
N ARG A 23 8.36 -11.56 15.43
CA ARG A 23 7.67 -10.27 15.29
C ARG A 23 6.74 -10.25 14.10
N PHE A 24 5.78 -9.33 14.10
CA PHE A 24 5.06 -8.93 12.90
C PHE A 24 5.98 -8.22 11.91
N ALA A 25 5.59 -8.16 10.63
CA ALA A 25 6.21 -7.22 9.71
C ALA A 25 5.99 -5.78 10.19
N ASN A 26 6.96 -4.90 9.93
CA ASN A 26 7.10 -3.61 10.60
C ASN A 26 5.94 -2.62 10.42
N TYR A 27 5.02 -2.87 9.48
CA TYR A 27 3.84 -2.03 9.25
C TYR A 27 2.52 -2.64 9.77
N TYR A 28 2.55 -3.86 10.33
CA TYR A 28 1.45 -4.35 11.14
C TYR A 28 1.71 -3.91 12.58
N GLU A 29 1.05 -2.83 12.97
CA GLU A 29 1.25 -2.17 14.25
C GLU A 29 -0.10 -1.96 14.95
N SER A 30 -0.03 -1.56 16.23
CA SER A 30 -1.22 -1.13 16.95
C SER A 30 -1.92 0.04 16.25
N HIS A 31 -3.23 0.19 16.47
CA HIS A 31 -4.09 1.21 15.85
C HIS A 31 -4.34 1.04 14.35
N MET A 32 -3.95 -0.08 13.73
CA MET A 32 -4.15 -0.29 12.30
C MET A 32 -5.57 -0.72 11.92
N VAL A 33 -5.88 -0.66 10.62
CA VAL A 33 -7.06 -1.29 10.04
C VAL A 33 -6.62 -2.46 9.16
N LEU A 34 -7.21 -3.63 9.40
CA LEU A 34 -7.11 -4.80 8.55
C LEU A 34 -8.38 -4.96 7.70
N GLN A 35 -8.26 -5.65 6.56
CA GLN A 35 -9.41 -5.90 5.70
C GLN A 35 -10.46 -6.78 6.39
N MET A 36 -11.70 -6.31 6.43
CA MET A 36 -12.86 -7.07 6.91
C MET A 36 -13.42 -8.09 5.90
N ALA A 37 -14.33 -8.93 6.38
CA ALA A 37 -15.15 -9.85 5.63
C ALA A 37 -15.91 -9.17 4.47
N PRO A 38 -16.18 -9.89 3.37
CA PRO A 38 -15.96 -11.32 3.16
C PRO A 38 -14.51 -11.70 2.80
N LYS A 39 -13.63 -10.71 2.61
CA LYS A 39 -12.20 -10.97 2.42
C LYS A 39 -11.57 -11.40 3.75
N ARG A 40 -10.39 -12.01 3.67
CA ARG A 40 -9.60 -12.44 4.83
C ARG A 40 -8.34 -11.59 4.87
N ALA A 41 -8.05 -10.99 6.02
CA ALA A 41 -6.82 -10.25 6.22
C ALA A 41 -5.64 -11.21 6.25
N ASN A 42 -4.68 -10.99 5.36
CA ASN A 42 -3.36 -11.59 5.44
C ASN A 42 -2.50 -10.86 6.47
N ILE A 43 -1.83 -11.61 7.33
CA ILE A 43 -0.77 -11.10 8.22
C ILE A 43 0.49 -11.95 8.03
N TRP A 44 1.65 -11.33 8.26
CA TRP A 44 2.93 -12.01 8.18
C TRP A 44 3.96 -11.31 9.06
N GLY A 45 5.08 -11.99 9.26
CA GLY A 45 6.19 -11.44 10.02
C GLY A 45 7.41 -12.34 9.97
N LEU A 46 8.33 -12.13 10.91
CA LEU A 46 9.57 -12.89 11.01
C LEU A 46 9.59 -13.78 12.24
N GLY A 47 10.40 -14.83 12.18
CA GLY A 47 10.64 -15.73 13.30
C GLY A 47 11.79 -16.70 13.04
N THR A 48 11.98 -17.64 13.96
CA THR A 48 12.99 -18.70 13.82
C THR A 48 12.53 -19.75 12.80
N VAL A 49 13.40 -20.13 11.87
CA VAL A 49 13.06 -21.05 10.77
C VAL A 49 12.49 -22.38 11.32
N HIS A 50 11.45 -22.90 10.66
CA HIS A 50 10.70 -24.11 11.02
C HIS A 50 9.90 -24.06 12.34
N HIS A 51 9.97 -22.98 13.11
CA HIS A 51 9.13 -22.85 14.30
C HIS A 51 7.66 -22.62 13.92
N ARG A 52 6.77 -23.10 14.79
CA ARG A 52 5.33 -22.84 14.69
C ARG A 52 5.00 -21.50 15.32
N VAL A 53 4.19 -20.70 14.64
CA VAL A 53 3.62 -19.45 15.11
C VAL A 53 2.11 -19.63 15.27
N ASP A 54 1.61 -19.52 16.49
CA ASP A 54 0.17 -19.52 16.77
C ASP A 54 -0.33 -18.07 16.87
N VAL A 55 -1.52 -17.81 16.32
CA VAL A 55 -2.13 -16.48 16.27
C VAL A 55 -3.44 -16.47 17.04
N PHE A 56 -3.58 -15.46 17.88
CA PHE A 56 -4.72 -15.25 18.77
C PHE A 56 -5.39 -13.92 18.46
N ILE A 57 -6.72 -13.91 18.46
CA ILE A 57 -7.54 -12.69 18.45
C ILE A 57 -8.35 -12.70 19.75
N ASP A 58 -8.22 -11.64 20.56
CA ASP A 58 -8.88 -11.51 21.86
C ASP A 58 -8.70 -12.76 22.76
N GLY A 59 -7.48 -13.29 22.78
CA GLY A 59 -7.11 -14.48 23.55
C GLY A 59 -7.57 -15.82 22.98
N LYS A 60 -8.32 -15.84 21.86
CA LYS A 60 -8.75 -17.08 21.19
C LYS A 60 -7.78 -17.43 20.07
N ASN A 61 -7.25 -18.67 20.07
CA ASN A 61 -6.44 -19.15 18.95
C ASN A 61 -7.31 -19.24 17.68
N VAL A 62 -6.90 -18.54 16.62
CA VAL A 62 -7.64 -18.47 15.36
C VAL A 62 -6.93 -19.16 14.20
N SER A 63 -5.61 -19.30 14.24
CA SER A 63 -4.81 -19.87 13.16
C SER A 63 -3.38 -20.14 13.61
N SER A 64 -2.64 -20.92 12.83
CA SER A 64 -1.20 -21.12 13.01
C SER A 64 -0.47 -21.16 11.67
N ALA A 65 0.81 -20.81 11.67
CA ALA A 65 1.72 -20.90 10.53
C ALA A 65 3.05 -21.55 10.94
N THR A 66 3.82 -22.00 9.96
CA THR A 66 5.21 -22.42 10.17
C THR A 66 6.13 -21.39 9.52
N VAL A 67 7.20 -21.02 10.21
CA VAL A 67 8.22 -20.12 9.66
C VAL A 67 8.97 -20.84 8.55
N ASP A 68 9.03 -20.23 7.37
CA ASP A 68 9.72 -20.76 6.20
C ASP A 68 11.25 -20.64 6.29
N THR A 69 11.94 -21.12 5.27
CA THR A 69 13.41 -21.08 5.17
C THR A 69 13.98 -19.67 4.95
N HIS A 70 13.13 -18.66 4.71
CA HIS A 70 13.50 -17.25 4.61
C HIS A 70 13.22 -16.48 5.92
N SER A 71 12.94 -17.21 7.00
CA SER A 71 12.56 -16.70 8.32
C SER A 71 11.24 -15.93 8.32
N GLN A 72 10.30 -16.26 7.42
CA GLN A 72 9.00 -15.62 7.34
C GLN A 72 7.89 -16.57 7.76
N TRP A 73 6.96 -16.09 8.58
CA TRP A 73 5.68 -16.75 8.81
C TRP A 73 4.57 -15.91 8.17
N ARG A 74 3.52 -16.58 7.71
CA ARG A 74 2.41 -15.92 7.04
C ARG A 74 1.13 -16.73 7.16
N LEU A 75 0.01 -16.05 7.34
CA LEU A 75 -1.31 -16.70 7.31
C LEU A 75 -2.43 -15.74 6.94
N LEU A 76 -3.56 -16.33 6.58
CA LEU A 76 -4.85 -15.64 6.48
C LEU A 76 -5.62 -15.77 7.79
N LEU A 77 -5.98 -14.65 8.39
CA LEU A 77 -6.93 -14.63 9.50
C LEU A 77 -8.31 -15.14 9.05
N PRO A 78 -9.18 -15.60 9.97
CA PRO A 78 -10.58 -15.81 9.65
C PRO A 78 -11.21 -14.55 9.04
N ALA A 79 -12.32 -14.72 8.30
CA ALA A 79 -13.05 -13.55 7.80
C ALA A 79 -13.73 -12.84 8.98
N MET A 80 -13.22 -11.67 9.35
CA MET A 80 -13.68 -10.92 10.53
C MET A 80 -14.75 -9.90 10.14
N PRO A 81 -15.84 -9.75 10.90
CA PRO A 81 -16.84 -8.71 10.65
C PRO A 81 -16.22 -7.31 10.80
N LYS A 82 -16.90 -6.29 10.26
CA LYS A 82 -16.51 -4.89 10.47
C LYS A 82 -16.49 -4.52 11.96
N GLY A 83 -15.54 -3.71 12.39
CA GLY A 83 -15.49 -3.18 13.75
C GLY A 83 -14.17 -3.46 14.47
N GLY A 84 -14.24 -3.73 15.77
CA GLY A 84 -13.12 -3.74 16.70
C GLY A 84 -13.32 -2.70 17.80
N PRO A 85 -12.28 -2.38 18.59
CA PRO A 85 -10.92 -2.90 18.48
C PRO A 85 -10.75 -4.36 18.91
N HIS A 86 -9.74 -5.00 18.36
CA HIS A 86 -9.26 -6.33 18.75
C HIS A 86 -7.78 -6.29 19.10
N ASP A 87 -7.36 -7.19 19.98
CA ASP A 87 -5.95 -7.49 20.20
C ASP A 87 -5.54 -8.71 19.36
N ILE A 88 -4.44 -8.59 18.61
CA ILE A 88 -3.87 -9.69 17.84
C ILE A 88 -2.50 -10.04 18.41
N MET A 89 -2.36 -11.27 18.89
CA MET A 89 -1.13 -11.78 19.49
C MET A 89 -0.58 -12.94 18.67
N ILE A 90 0.73 -12.97 18.48
CA ILE A 90 1.46 -14.13 17.96
C ILE A 90 2.32 -14.75 19.07
N THR A 91 2.45 -16.08 19.06
CA THR A 91 3.34 -16.81 19.96
C THR A 91 4.14 -17.87 19.22
N SER A 92 5.37 -18.13 19.67
CA SER A 92 6.22 -19.22 19.19
C SER A 92 7.15 -19.65 20.32
N GLY A 93 6.88 -20.81 20.93
CA GLY A 93 7.60 -21.25 22.13
C GLY A 93 7.39 -20.26 23.29
N THR A 94 8.47 -19.62 23.73
CA THR A 94 8.43 -18.60 24.80
C THR A 94 8.31 -17.16 24.28
N GLU A 95 8.49 -16.94 22.98
CA GLU A 95 8.37 -15.61 22.37
C GLU A 95 6.90 -15.27 22.10
N ASN A 96 6.55 -14.00 22.30
CA ASN A 96 5.26 -13.45 21.91
C ASN A 96 5.40 -12.00 21.44
N ALA A 97 4.44 -11.55 20.64
CA ALA A 97 4.26 -10.14 20.30
C ALA A 97 2.76 -9.86 20.12
N THR A 98 2.33 -8.66 20.51
CA THR A 98 0.92 -8.25 20.44
C THR A 98 0.81 -6.90 19.78
N ILE A 99 -0.18 -6.75 18.90
CA ILE A 99 -0.65 -5.45 18.40
C ILE A 99 -2.06 -5.20 18.94
N HIS A 100 -2.31 -3.95 19.36
CA HIS A 100 -3.51 -3.52 20.06
C HIS A 100 -4.34 -2.57 19.19
N ASP A 101 -5.62 -2.36 19.52
CA ASP A 101 -6.50 -1.44 18.79
C ASP A 101 -6.55 -1.74 17.27
N VAL A 102 -6.66 -3.02 16.91
CA VAL A 102 -6.79 -3.42 15.49
C VAL A 102 -8.26 -3.40 15.09
N LEU A 103 -8.59 -2.62 14.08
CA LEU A 103 -9.92 -2.56 13.48
C LEU A 103 -10.01 -3.44 12.23
N PHE A 104 -11.18 -3.99 11.95
CA PHE A 104 -11.50 -4.62 10.67
C PHE A 104 -12.44 -3.71 9.86
N GLY A 105 -11.96 -3.28 8.70
CA GLY A 105 -12.65 -2.33 7.82
C GLY A 105 -12.18 -2.40 6.38
N ASP A 106 -12.31 -1.29 5.66
CA ASP A 106 -11.69 -1.13 4.34
C ASP A 106 -10.26 -0.64 4.45
N VAL A 107 -9.38 -1.13 3.59
CA VAL A 107 -8.01 -0.60 3.48
C VAL A 107 -7.79 -0.08 2.06
N TRP A 108 -7.44 1.20 1.93
CA TRP A 108 -7.18 1.86 0.65
C TRP A 108 -5.73 2.32 0.56
N ILE A 109 -5.10 2.08 -0.60
CA ILE A 109 -3.78 2.62 -0.91
C ILE A 109 -3.93 3.83 -1.81
N CYS A 110 -3.42 4.96 -1.36
CA CYS A 110 -3.40 6.22 -2.08
C CYS A 110 -1.98 6.46 -2.60
N SER A 111 -1.80 6.48 -3.92
CA SER A 111 -0.49 6.56 -4.54
C SER A 111 -0.45 7.48 -5.75
N GLY A 112 0.75 7.84 -6.18
CA GLY A 112 1.00 8.73 -7.31
C GLY A 112 2.08 9.74 -7.00
N GLN A 113 1.95 10.93 -7.58
CA GLN A 113 2.96 11.98 -7.45
C GLN A 113 2.52 13.14 -6.54
N SER A 114 2.97 14.36 -6.83
CA SER A 114 2.83 15.54 -5.97
C SER A 114 1.38 15.89 -5.66
N ASN A 115 0.46 15.65 -6.60
CA ASN A 115 -0.97 15.91 -6.40
C ASN A 115 -1.61 14.87 -5.46
N MET A 116 -1.15 13.61 -5.47
CA MET A 116 -1.50 12.67 -4.40
C MET A 116 -0.87 13.08 -3.07
N GLY A 117 0.41 13.45 -3.08
CA GLY A 117 1.15 13.92 -1.90
C GLY A 117 0.82 15.36 -1.48
N PHE A 118 -0.27 15.94 -1.97
CA PHE A 118 -0.73 17.26 -1.55
C PHE A 118 -1.24 17.14 -0.12
N THR A 119 -0.60 17.84 0.82
CA THR A 119 -0.83 17.62 2.24
C THR A 119 -2.04 18.36 2.80
N VAL A 120 -2.66 17.83 3.85
CA VAL A 120 -3.78 18.48 4.57
C VAL A 120 -3.43 19.90 5.02
N ALA A 121 -2.17 20.16 5.40
CA ALA A 121 -1.69 21.49 5.77
C ALA A 121 -1.88 22.56 4.68
N ARG A 122 -2.07 22.14 3.43
CA ARG A 122 -2.21 23.03 2.28
C ARG A 122 -3.67 23.23 1.86
N LEU A 123 -4.62 22.59 2.53
CA LEU A 123 -6.05 22.84 2.31
C LEU A 123 -6.44 24.22 2.82
N GLU A 124 -7.27 24.95 2.06
CA GLU A 124 -7.89 26.18 2.55
C GLU A 124 -8.74 25.91 3.81
N ASN A 125 -9.51 24.81 3.78
CA ASN A 125 -10.37 24.34 4.87
C ASN A 125 -9.66 23.32 5.77
N MET A 126 -8.36 23.51 6.05
CA MET A 126 -7.56 22.57 6.85
C MET A 126 -8.19 22.28 8.21
N SER A 127 -8.55 23.31 8.98
CA SER A 127 -9.04 23.15 10.36
C SER A 127 -10.34 22.33 10.43
N THR A 128 -11.29 22.61 9.54
CA THR A 128 -12.56 21.86 9.49
C THR A 128 -12.34 20.43 9.04
N THR A 129 -11.47 20.21 8.05
CA THR A 129 -11.11 18.86 7.58
C THR A 129 -10.48 18.02 8.69
N ILE A 130 -9.57 18.60 9.49
CA ILE A 130 -8.97 17.92 10.64
C ILE A 130 -10.04 17.59 11.68
N SER A 131 -10.91 18.55 12.04
CA SER A 131 -11.98 18.30 13.01
C SER A 131 -12.94 17.20 12.56
N GLU A 132 -13.27 17.15 11.28
CA GLU A 132 -14.10 16.10 10.70
C GLU A 132 -13.40 14.73 10.73
N ALA A 133 -12.12 14.67 10.37
CA ALA A 133 -11.32 13.46 10.46
C ALA A 133 -11.20 12.95 11.90
N GLN A 134 -11.09 13.85 12.87
CA GLN A 134 -11.06 13.53 14.30
C GLN A 134 -12.41 13.01 14.82
N ALA A 135 -13.52 13.51 14.27
CA ALA A 135 -14.86 13.05 14.61
C ALA A 135 -15.22 11.73 13.89
N THR A 136 -14.48 11.34 12.86
CA THR A 136 -14.76 10.16 12.05
C THR A 136 -14.33 8.88 12.76
N ASN A 137 -15.30 8.15 13.29
CA ASN A 137 -15.04 6.91 14.01
C ASN A 137 -14.41 5.84 13.10
N GLY A 138 -13.35 5.20 13.59
CA GLY A 138 -12.68 4.09 12.90
C GLY A 138 -11.81 4.48 11.71
N LEU A 139 -11.52 5.77 11.52
CA LEU A 139 -10.54 6.23 10.54
C LEU A 139 -9.12 6.06 11.08
N ARG A 140 -8.22 5.52 10.25
CA ARG A 140 -6.78 5.39 10.55
C ARG A 140 -5.94 5.73 9.32
N ILE A 141 -4.83 6.43 9.54
CA ILE A 141 -3.88 6.84 8.51
C ILE A 141 -2.51 6.24 8.76
N PHE A 142 -1.79 5.93 7.67
CA PHE A 142 -0.44 5.37 7.70
C PHE A 142 0.39 5.85 6.50
N HIS A 143 1.65 6.17 6.75
CA HIS A 143 2.58 6.72 5.77
C HIS A 143 3.69 5.74 5.42
N VAL A 144 3.87 5.49 4.13
CA VAL A 144 5.09 4.86 3.62
C VAL A 144 6.14 5.94 3.38
N LYS A 145 7.35 5.72 3.91
CA LYS A 145 8.44 6.68 3.76
C LYS A 145 8.92 6.74 2.33
N ASN A 146 9.16 7.96 1.83
CA ASN A 146 9.74 8.19 0.52
C ASN A 146 11.20 7.75 0.47
N ILE A 147 11.43 6.55 -0.07
CA ILE A 147 12.76 6.00 -0.34
C ILE A 147 12.73 5.23 -1.66
N ALA A 148 13.81 5.31 -2.44
CA ALA A 148 13.96 4.59 -3.70
C ALA A 148 14.95 3.43 -3.52
N SER A 149 14.71 2.30 -4.20
CA SER A 149 15.66 1.19 -4.20
C SER A 149 15.71 0.45 -5.53
N ASN A 150 16.91 0.12 -5.98
CA ASN A 150 17.12 -0.73 -7.15
C ASN A 150 16.80 -2.22 -6.89
N LYS A 151 16.55 -2.59 -5.62
CA LYS A 151 16.18 -3.95 -5.22
C LYS A 151 14.87 -3.94 -4.46
N THR A 152 14.00 -4.91 -4.73
CA THR A 152 12.77 -5.10 -3.96
C THR A 152 13.09 -5.27 -2.48
N GLN A 153 12.50 -4.42 -1.64
CA GLN A 153 12.64 -4.49 -0.20
C GLN A 153 11.67 -5.52 0.36
N ARG A 154 12.03 -6.16 1.47
CA ARG A 154 11.14 -7.10 2.17
C ARG A 154 10.02 -6.37 2.90
N GLU A 155 10.40 -5.27 3.55
CA GLU A 155 9.54 -4.42 4.37
C GLU A 155 9.69 -2.97 3.91
N PRO A 156 8.62 -2.16 3.93
CA PRO A 156 8.71 -0.75 3.61
C PRO A 156 9.55 -0.03 4.68
N GLN A 157 10.16 1.08 4.29
CA GLN A 157 10.55 2.07 5.29
C GLN A 157 9.30 2.86 5.68
N ILE A 158 9.12 3.10 6.97
CA ILE A 158 7.92 3.74 7.52
C ILE A 158 8.32 5.06 8.18
N ASP A 159 7.43 6.04 8.14
CA ASP A 159 7.61 7.34 8.80
C ASP A 159 6.44 7.56 9.76
N GLY A 160 6.64 7.15 11.01
CA GLY A 160 5.59 7.06 12.02
C GLY A 160 4.85 5.72 12.01
N SER A 161 3.78 5.67 12.80
CA SER A 161 2.94 4.49 12.98
C SER A 161 1.52 4.73 12.47
N TRP A 162 0.74 3.65 12.38
CA TRP A 162 -0.71 3.77 12.27
C TRP A 162 -1.27 4.65 13.38
N GLN A 163 -2.22 5.52 13.02
CA GLN A 163 -2.87 6.37 14.01
C GLN A 163 -4.25 6.84 13.57
N HIS A 164 -5.07 7.17 14.57
CA HIS A 164 -6.24 8.01 14.37
C HIS A 164 -5.79 9.44 13.98
N PRO A 165 -6.51 10.16 13.10
CA PRO A 165 -6.21 11.57 12.74
C PRO A 165 -6.31 12.62 13.88
N GLY A 166 -6.19 12.20 15.14
CA GLY A 166 -6.20 13.05 16.35
C GLY A 166 -4.92 13.85 16.58
N ASN A 167 -3.80 13.44 15.98
CA ASN A 167 -2.56 14.20 16.05
C ASN A 167 -2.50 15.16 14.86
N ASP A 168 -2.76 16.44 15.11
CA ASP A 168 -2.71 17.50 14.11
C ASP A 168 -1.41 17.52 13.32
N ASN A 169 -0.26 17.26 13.96
CA ASN A 169 1.03 17.37 13.29
C ASN A 169 1.22 16.29 12.22
N VAL A 170 0.76 15.06 12.49
CA VAL A 170 0.86 13.99 11.48
C VAL A 170 -0.26 14.09 10.46
N THR A 171 -1.47 14.44 10.89
CA THR A 171 -2.60 14.62 9.96
C THR A 171 -2.30 15.72 8.95
N LYS A 172 -1.65 16.81 9.37
CA LYS A 172 -1.21 17.91 8.49
C LYS A 172 -0.24 17.48 7.39
N THR A 173 0.57 16.45 7.61
CA THR A 173 1.51 15.93 6.60
C THR A 173 0.91 14.85 5.72
N PHE A 174 -0.27 14.32 6.06
CA PHE A 174 -0.98 13.31 5.28
C PHE A 174 -1.59 13.87 3.99
N SER A 175 -1.71 13.01 2.98
CA SER A 175 -2.39 13.29 1.72
C SER A 175 -3.83 13.78 1.97
N ALA A 176 -4.09 15.03 1.59
CA ALA A 176 -5.42 15.63 1.64
C ALA A 176 -6.40 14.89 0.73
N VAL A 177 -5.96 14.50 -0.47
CA VAL A 177 -6.79 13.75 -1.43
C VAL A 177 -7.22 12.42 -0.82
N CYS A 178 -6.30 11.71 -0.20
CA CYS A 178 -6.58 10.44 0.45
C CYS A 178 -7.51 10.61 1.66
N LEU A 179 -7.28 11.63 2.49
CA LEU A 179 -8.11 11.89 3.66
C LEU A 179 -9.55 12.26 3.28
N LEU A 180 -9.71 13.22 2.35
CA LEU A 180 -11.02 13.68 1.87
C LEU A 180 -11.80 12.53 1.22
N TYR A 181 -11.13 11.61 0.53
CA TYR A 181 -11.77 10.40 0.00
C TYR A 181 -12.39 9.54 1.11
N ALA A 182 -11.69 9.32 2.24
CA ALA A 182 -12.28 8.59 3.35
C ALA A 182 -13.42 9.35 4.03
N LEU A 183 -13.30 10.68 4.17
CA LEU A 183 -14.33 11.52 4.77
C LEU A 183 -15.63 11.47 3.96
N GLU A 184 -15.53 11.51 2.62
CA GLU A 184 -16.69 11.35 1.75
C GLU A 184 -17.33 9.96 1.89
N LEU A 185 -16.52 8.90 2.03
CA LEU A 185 -17.03 7.54 2.16
C LEU A 185 -17.61 7.20 3.52
N ALA A 186 -17.07 7.76 4.60
CA ALA A 186 -17.39 7.33 5.96
C ALA A 186 -18.89 7.40 6.31
N PRO A 187 -19.63 8.48 5.98
CA PRO A 187 -21.08 8.57 6.22
C PRO A 187 -21.88 7.48 5.51
N HIS A 188 -21.38 6.96 4.39
CA HIS A 188 -22.10 6.00 3.55
C HIS A 188 -21.79 4.54 3.89
N LEU A 189 -20.61 4.25 4.44
CA LEU A 189 -20.15 2.87 4.64
C LEU A 189 -20.36 2.34 6.07
N ASN A 190 -20.40 3.24 7.06
CA ASN A 190 -20.55 2.90 8.50
C ASN A 190 -19.61 1.74 8.91
N ARG A 191 -18.32 1.85 8.60
CA ARG A 191 -17.28 0.85 8.87
C ARG A 191 -15.91 1.53 8.98
N PRO A 192 -14.93 0.93 9.69
CA PRO A 192 -13.57 1.48 9.75
C PRO A 192 -12.93 1.63 8.37
N ILE A 193 -12.09 2.66 8.21
CA ILE A 193 -11.36 2.95 6.98
C ILE A 193 -9.89 3.17 7.33
N GLY A 194 -9.01 2.34 6.77
CA GLY A 194 -7.57 2.50 6.82
C GLY A 194 -7.05 3.09 5.52
N LEU A 195 -6.23 4.13 5.63
CA LEU A 195 -5.60 4.80 4.50
C LEU A 195 -4.08 4.62 4.56
N VAL A 196 -3.50 4.16 3.46
CA VAL A 196 -2.06 4.01 3.28
C VAL A 196 -1.59 4.97 2.20
N GLU A 197 -0.82 6.00 2.57
CA GLU A 197 -0.22 6.93 1.64
C GLU A 197 1.15 6.43 1.16
N SER A 198 1.34 6.40 -0.16
CA SER A 198 2.59 6.07 -0.83
C SER A 198 2.75 6.95 -2.07
N ALA A 199 3.23 8.18 -1.90
CA ALA A 199 3.24 9.20 -2.95
C ALA A 199 4.55 10.01 -2.99
N TRP A 200 5.05 10.29 -4.20
CA TRP A 200 6.30 11.05 -4.38
C TRP A 200 6.25 11.98 -5.60
N GLY A 201 6.36 13.29 -5.35
CA GLY A 201 6.37 14.34 -6.36
C GLY A 201 7.37 14.18 -7.51
N GLY A 202 6.96 14.59 -8.71
CA GLY A 202 7.82 14.61 -9.91
C GLY A 202 8.14 13.25 -10.52
N THR A 203 7.47 12.17 -10.08
CA THR A 203 7.80 10.81 -10.49
C THR A 203 6.93 10.34 -11.66
N PRO A 204 7.53 9.75 -12.71
CA PRO A 204 6.77 9.20 -13.81
C PRO A 204 6.33 7.75 -13.50
N ILE A 205 5.29 7.25 -14.19
CA ILE A 205 4.67 5.94 -13.88
C ILE A 205 5.64 4.75 -13.86
N GLN A 206 6.74 4.83 -14.60
CA GLN A 206 7.71 3.74 -14.71
C GLN A 206 8.40 3.42 -13.38
N VAL A 207 8.53 4.39 -12.47
CA VAL A 207 9.15 4.14 -11.16
C VAL A 207 8.24 3.34 -10.24
N TRP A 208 6.92 3.42 -10.46
CA TRP A 208 5.84 2.78 -9.70
C TRP A 208 5.42 1.43 -10.29
N SER A 209 5.91 1.11 -11.48
CA SER A 209 5.62 -0.12 -12.20
C SER A 209 6.63 -1.21 -11.83
N SER A 210 6.16 -2.44 -11.62
CA SER A 210 7.07 -3.59 -11.49
C SER A 210 7.83 -3.87 -12.79
N PRO A 211 8.92 -4.65 -12.76
CA PRO A 211 9.60 -5.08 -13.98
C PRO A 211 8.65 -5.76 -14.98
N ASP A 212 7.72 -6.59 -14.51
CA ASP A 212 6.73 -7.28 -15.37
C ASP A 212 5.77 -6.27 -16.05
N ALA A 213 5.33 -5.24 -15.31
CA ALA A 213 4.46 -4.19 -15.83
C ALA A 213 5.19 -3.27 -16.83
N ILE A 214 6.49 -3.06 -16.62
CA ILE A 214 7.36 -2.43 -17.61
C ILE A 214 7.38 -3.34 -18.83
N ASP A 215 7.96 -4.53 -18.77
CA ASP A 215 8.20 -5.41 -19.93
C ASP A 215 6.96 -5.72 -20.80
N ALA A 216 5.75 -5.60 -20.24
CA ALA A 216 4.49 -5.69 -20.99
C ALA A 216 4.31 -4.65 -22.13
N CYS A 217 5.07 -3.56 -22.15
CA CYS A 217 4.91 -2.48 -23.13
C CYS A 217 6.17 -2.28 -24.01
N LYS A 218 6.05 -2.19 -25.33
CA LYS A 218 7.24 -2.13 -26.23
C LYS A 218 8.06 -0.82 -26.15
N HIS A 219 7.53 0.24 -25.55
CA HIS A 219 8.17 1.55 -25.45
C HIS A 219 8.37 1.96 -24.00
N HIS A 220 9.58 1.72 -23.47
CA HIS A 220 10.02 2.30 -22.21
C HIS A 220 10.85 3.55 -22.47
N GLY A 221 10.61 4.60 -21.68
CA GLY A 221 11.50 5.76 -21.68
C GLY A 221 12.92 5.35 -21.32
N ALA A 222 13.90 6.18 -21.69
CA ALA A 222 15.30 5.94 -21.35
C ALA A 222 15.48 5.73 -19.83
N THR A 223 16.42 4.87 -19.45
CA THR A 223 16.82 4.66 -18.05
C THR A 223 17.28 5.98 -17.43
N ARG A 224 16.60 6.44 -16.37
CA ARG A 224 16.95 7.68 -15.65
C ARG A 224 17.69 7.34 -14.35
N ALA A 225 18.35 8.33 -13.76
CA ALA A 225 18.93 8.21 -12.42
C ALA A 225 17.83 8.09 -11.35
N THR A 226 18.14 7.48 -10.20
CA THR A 226 17.26 7.43 -9.03
C THR A 226 16.90 8.85 -8.53
N PRO A 227 15.65 9.13 -8.13
CA PRO A 227 14.51 8.22 -7.94
C PRO A 227 13.66 7.99 -9.22
N HIS A 228 14.16 8.37 -10.40
CA HIS A 228 13.42 8.26 -11.68
C HIS A 228 13.73 6.99 -12.49
N ALA A 229 14.63 6.14 -11.98
CA ALA A 229 14.92 4.83 -12.56
C ALA A 229 13.68 3.92 -12.51
N ASN A 230 13.53 3.01 -13.48
CA ASN A 230 12.40 2.11 -13.53
C ASN A 230 12.29 1.27 -12.24
N SER A 231 11.05 1.06 -11.80
CA SER A 231 10.68 0.21 -10.66
C SER A 231 11.28 0.60 -9.30
N VAL A 232 12.01 1.71 -9.17
CA VAL A 232 12.71 1.99 -7.91
C VAL A 232 11.79 2.37 -6.76
N LEU A 233 10.60 2.93 -7.04
CA LEU A 233 9.59 3.19 -6.01
C LEU A 233 8.65 2.00 -5.83
N TRP A 234 8.38 1.24 -6.90
CA TRP A 234 7.75 -0.07 -6.78
C TRP A 234 8.48 -0.93 -5.76
N ASN A 235 9.80 -1.05 -5.91
CA ASN A 235 10.65 -1.91 -5.09
C ASN A 235 10.64 -1.59 -3.60
N SER A 236 10.54 -0.32 -3.23
CA SER A 236 10.70 0.13 -1.85
C SER A 236 9.40 0.60 -1.19
N MET A 237 8.42 1.05 -1.97
CA MET A 237 7.21 1.69 -1.45
C MET A 237 5.91 0.93 -1.75
N ILE A 238 5.88 0.07 -2.77
CA ILE A 238 4.67 -0.67 -3.16
C ILE A 238 4.81 -2.18 -2.95
N ALA A 239 5.85 -2.80 -3.53
CA ALA A 239 6.11 -4.23 -3.40
C ALA A 239 6.10 -4.72 -1.94
N PRO A 240 6.71 -4.00 -0.97
CA PRO A 240 6.74 -4.46 0.43
C PRO A 240 5.38 -4.44 1.14
N ILE A 241 4.42 -3.64 0.65
CA ILE A 241 3.06 -3.56 1.18
C ILE A 241 2.05 -4.43 0.40
N THR A 242 2.46 -5.07 -0.70
CA THR A 242 1.60 -6.04 -1.43
C THR A 242 1.03 -7.18 -0.57
N PRO A 243 1.67 -7.62 0.54
CA PRO A 243 1.06 -8.59 1.45
C PRO A 243 -0.21 -8.09 2.16
N MET A 244 -0.44 -6.78 2.25
CA MET A 244 -1.68 -6.23 2.81
C MET A 244 -2.88 -6.68 1.98
N THR A 245 -3.93 -7.11 2.66
CA THR A 245 -5.24 -7.29 2.01
C THR A 245 -5.91 -5.92 1.93
N VAL A 246 -6.27 -5.50 0.72
CA VAL A 246 -6.84 -4.17 0.47
C VAL A 246 -8.21 -4.22 -0.19
N THR A 247 -8.97 -3.14 0.00
CA THR A 247 -10.23 -2.88 -0.68
C THR A 247 -9.92 -2.47 -2.12
N GLY A 248 -9.08 -1.46 -2.31
CA GLY A 248 -8.70 -0.93 -3.62
C GLY A 248 -7.60 0.13 -3.57
N PHE A 249 -7.45 0.85 -4.68
CA PHE A 249 -6.38 1.84 -4.89
C PHE A 249 -6.96 3.18 -5.35
N ILE A 250 -6.30 4.27 -4.99
CA ILE A 250 -6.53 5.63 -5.51
C ILE A 250 -5.22 6.15 -6.09
N TRP A 251 -5.26 6.64 -7.33
CA TRP A 251 -4.09 7.01 -8.09
C TRP A 251 -4.18 8.44 -8.63
N TYR A 252 -3.20 9.28 -8.31
CA TYR A 252 -3.13 10.64 -8.88
C TYR A 252 -1.72 10.92 -9.41
N GLN A 253 -1.55 10.65 -10.71
CA GLN A 253 -0.29 10.82 -11.42
C GLN A 253 -0.50 10.88 -12.92
N GLY A 254 0.40 11.58 -13.60
CA GLY A 254 0.67 11.46 -15.03
C GLY A 254 1.31 12.72 -15.62
N GLU A 255 1.41 13.79 -14.84
CA GLU A 255 2.00 15.08 -15.21
C GLU A 255 3.46 14.88 -15.65
N ALA A 256 4.23 14.03 -14.95
CA ALA A 256 5.59 13.66 -15.34
C ALA A 256 5.68 12.80 -16.62
N ASN A 257 4.54 12.34 -17.15
CA ASN A 257 4.40 11.57 -18.38
C ASN A 257 3.65 12.33 -19.48
N ALA A 258 3.21 13.58 -19.26
CA ALA A 258 2.38 14.33 -20.22
C ALA A 258 3.01 14.47 -21.61
N GLY A 259 4.33 14.60 -21.70
CA GLY A 259 5.05 14.62 -22.98
C GLY A 259 5.17 13.27 -23.70
N HIS A 260 4.64 12.17 -23.13
CA HIS A 260 4.78 10.79 -23.63
C HIS A 260 3.43 10.03 -23.57
N ALA A 261 2.32 10.71 -23.88
CA ALA A 261 0.96 10.18 -23.76
C ALA A 261 0.75 8.80 -24.41
N ALA A 262 1.30 8.57 -25.61
CA ALA A 262 1.15 7.29 -26.31
C ALA A 262 1.76 6.11 -25.52
N ALA A 263 2.93 6.30 -24.91
CA ALA A 263 3.56 5.27 -24.06
C ALA A 263 2.78 5.08 -22.75
N TYR A 264 2.23 6.16 -22.21
CA TYR A 264 1.45 6.14 -20.98
C TYR A 264 0.22 5.24 -21.06
N GLN A 265 -0.48 5.20 -22.20
CA GLN A 265 -1.68 4.37 -22.37
C GLN A 265 -1.42 2.89 -22.05
N CYS A 266 -0.34 2.34 -22.59
CA CYS A 266 0.05 0.97 -22.31
C CYS A 266 0.54 0.83 -20.86
N GLN A 267 1.44 1.71 -20.43
CA GLN A 267 2.08 1.62 -19.10
C GLN A 267 1.06 1.71 -17.96
N PHE A 268 0.05 2.59 -18.08
CA PHE A 268 -0.99 2.75 -17.07
C PHE A 268 -1.88 1.52 -16.96
N THR A 269 -2.32 1.00 -18.11
CA THR A 269 -3.11 -0.24 -18.17
C THR A 269 -2.32 -1.42 -17.61
N ALA A 270 -1.04 -1.55 -17.97
CA ALA A 270 -0.15 -2.60 -17.50
C ALA A 270 0.08 -2.51 -15.98
N MET A 271 0.36 -1.32 -15.45
CA MET A 271 0.57 -1.10 -14.02
C MET A 271 -0.69 -1.45 -13.20
N ILE A 272 -1.87 -1.02 -13.63
CA ILE A 272 -3.14 -1.34 -12.93
C ILE A 272 -3.33 -2.86 -12.84
N ASN A 273 -3.17 -3.55 -13.97
CA ASN A 273 -3.37 -4.99 -14.03
C ASN A 273 -2.34 -5.75 -13.21
N ASP A 274 -1.08 -5.32 -13.27
CA ASP A 274 0.01 -5.91 -12.50
C ASP A 274 -0.18 -5.68 -11.00
N TRP A 275 -0.45 -4.45 -10.54
CA TRP A 275 -0.71 -4.18 -9.12
C TRP A 275 -1.84 -5.05 -8.59
N ARG A 276 -2.95 -5.16 -9.32
CA ARG A 276 -4.05 -6.07 -8.95
C ARG A 276 -3.59 -7.51 -8.85
N ALA A 277 -2.75 -7.99 -9.78
CA ALA A 277 -2.20 -9.34 -9.74
C ALA A 277 -1.26 -9.54 -8.54
N LYS A 278 -0.32 -8.63 -8.31
CA LYS A 278 0.65 -8.69 -7.21
C LYS A 278 -0.03 -8.62 -5.85
N PHE A 279 -0.98 -7.71 -5.64
CA PHE A 279 -1.73 -7.66 -4.37
C PHE A 279 -2.60 -8.89 -4.16
N ARG A 280 -3.25 -9.45 -5.19
CA ARG A 280 -4.01 -10.71 -5.06
C ARG A 280 -3.10 -11.89 -4.70
N ALA A 281 -2.03 -12.06 -5.46
CA ALA A 281 -1.09 -13.16 -5.30
C ALA A 281 -0.37 -13.09 -3.96
N SER A 282 0.13 -11.90 -3.59
CA SER A 282 0.71 -11.66 -2.29
C SER A 282 -0.35 -11.89 -1.23
N SER A 283 -1.41 -11.11 -1.09
CA SER A 283 -2.34 -11.20 0.05
C SER A 283 -3.24 -12.45 0.10
N HIS A 284 -3.00 -13.47 -0.74
CA HIS A 284 -3.84 -14.68 -0.87
C HIS A 284 -5.34 -14.36 -1.04
N GLN A 285 -5.64 -13.22 -1.65
CA GLN A 285 -7.01 -12.90 -2.02
C GLN A 285 -7.46 -13.79 -3.18
N ASN A 286 -8.77 -13.98 -3.29
CA ASN A 286 -9.36 -14.71 -4.40
C ASN A 286 -8.83 -14.15 -5.74
N ALA A 287 -8.39 -15.03 -6.63
CA ALA A 287 -7.93 -14.68 -7.96
C ALA A 287 -8.99 -13.92 -8.77
N THR A 288 -10.28 -14.01 -8.46
CA THR A 288 -11.34 -13.24 -9.14
C THR A 288 -11.64 -11.88 -8.50
N ALA A 289 -10.95 -11.51 -7.41
CA ALA A 289 -11.17 -10.24 -6.73
C ALA A 289 -10.88 -9.06 -7.66
N LYS A 290 -11.92 -8.30 -7.99
CA LYS A 290 -11.83 -7.04 -8.73
C LYS A 290 -11.53 -5.91 -7.75
N LEU A 291 -10.24 -5.70 -7.47
CA LEU A 291 -9.81 -4.58 -6.63
C LEU A 291 -10.11 -3.26 -7.37
N PRO A 292 -11.03 -2.41 -6.87
CA PRO A 292 -11.34 -1.15 -7.51
C PRO A 292 -10.08 -0.29 -7.62
N PHE A 293 -9.95 0.41 -8.74
CA PHE A 293 -8.83 1.31 -8.99
C PHE A 293 -9.38 2.66 -9.42
N GLY A 294 -9.29 3.64 -8.52
CA GLY A 294 -9.67 5.02 -8.79
C GLY A 294 -8.49 5.78 -9.35
N PHE A 295 -8.71 6.65 -10.33
CA PHE A 295 -7.71 7.64 -10.72
C PHE A 295 -8.28 9.03 -10.93
N VAL A 296 -7.42 10.04 -10.84
CA VAL A 296 -7.77 11.42 -11.16
C VAL A 296 -7.31 11.75 -12.58
N GLN A 297 -8.24 12.12 -13.44
CA GLN A 297 -7.95 12.65 -14.76
C GLN A 297 -7.36 14.05 -14.64
N LEU A 298 -6.20 14.26 -15.24
CA LEU A 298 -5.36 15.42 -14.91
C LEU A 298 -5.90 16.72 -15.48
N ALA A 299 -5.70 17.79 -14.71
CA ALA A 299 -5.80 19.16 -15.17
C ALA A 299 -4.49 19.60 -15.86
N PRO A 300 -4.54 20.53 -16.83
CA PRO A 300 -3.33 21.12 -17.40
C PRO A 300 -2.63 22.01 -16.36
N ASN A 301 -1.31 21.88 -16.23
CA ASN A 301 -0.48 22.65 -15.28
C ASN A 301 -0.01 24.04 -15.78
N ALA A 302 -0.38 24.41 -17.01
CA ALA A 302 -0.03 25.69 -17.63
C ALA A 302 -1.00 26.02 -18.77
N ASN A 303 -1.28 27.32 -18.96
CA ASN A 303 -2.01 27.84 -20.12
C ASN A 303 -1.10 27.88 -21.36
N LYS A 304 -0.62 26.71 -21.79
CA LYS A 304 0.13 26.57 -23.05
C LYS A 304 -0.74 25.87 -24.08
N THR A 305 -0.52 26.31 -25.31
CA THR A 305 -1.19 25.97 -26.58
C THR A 305 -1.78 24.56 -26.67
N ILE A 306 -2.75 24.41 -27.57
CA ILE A 306 -3.40 23.18 -28.09
C ILE A 306 -2.49 21.93 -28.31
N HIS A 307 -1.17 22.06 -28.18
CA HIS A 307 -0.17 21.00 -28.31
C HIS A 307 0.48 20.58 -26.98
N SER A 308 -0.11 20.90 -25.84
CA SER A 308 0.44 20.62 -24.50
C SER A 308 0.42 19.13 -24.10
N GLY A 309 -0.09 18.23 -24.95
CA GLY A 309 -0.15 16.79 -24.72
C GLY A 309 -1.19 16.36 -23.67
N TRP A 310 -1.84 17.30 -22.96
CA TRP A 310 -2.85 17.01 -21.95
C TRP A 310 -4.12 16.33 -22.49
N PRO A 311 -4.70 16.71 -23.64
CA PRO A 311 -5.80 15.94 -24.23
C PRO A 311 -5.41 14.49 -24.53
N ASP A 312 -4.23 14.29 -25.13
CA ASP A 312 -3.73 12.96 -25.46
C ASP A 312 -3.45 12.13 -24.20
N LEU A 313 -2.88 12.73 -23.15
CA LEU A 313 -2.64 12.05 -21.89
C LEU A 313 -3.95 11.65 -21.22
N ARG A 314 -4.96 12.53 -21.20
CA ARG A 314 -6.30 12.21 -20.65
C ARG A 314 -6.96 11.08 -21.44
N TRP A 315 -6.81 11.08 -22.76
CA TRP A 315 -7.25 9.98 -23.60
C TRP A 315 -6.53 8.67 -23.22
N SER A 316 -5.21 8.73 -23.03
CA SER A 316 -4.39 7.61 -22.57
C SER A 316 -4.75 7.11 -21.17
N GLN A 317 -5.15 7.98 -20.24
CA GLN A 317 -5.63 7.59 -18.90
C GLN A 317 -6.88 6.70 -18.96
N THR A 318 -7.65 6.79 -20.05
CA THR A 318 -8.85 5.96 -20.28
C THR A 318 -8.59 4.79 -21.23
N ALA A 319 -7.32 4.40 -21.44
CA ALA A 319 -6.93 3.38 -22.41
C ALA A 319 -7.42 3.63 -23.85
N GLY A 320 -7.64 4.90 -24.20
CA GLY A 320 -8.12 5.31 -25.52
C GLY A 320 -9.62 5.14 -25.76
N TYR A 321 -10.43 5.09 -24.71
CA TYR A 321 -11.90 4.99 -24.81
C TYR A 321 -12.64 6.30 -24.51
N GLY A 322 -12.04 7.22 -23.75
CA GLY A 322 -12.68 8.44 -23.27
C GLY A 322 -13.57 8.27 -22.03
N TYR A 323 -13.75 7.03 -21.55
CA TYR A 323 -14.54 6.71 -20.36
C TYR A 323 -13.97 5.51 -19.60
N VAL A 324 -14.33 5.36 -18.34
CA VAL A 324 -14.14 4.15 -17.53
C VAL A 324 -15.41 3.87 -16.70
N PRO A 325 -15.70 2.62 -16.31
CA PRO A 325 -14.97 1.41 -16.70
C PRO A 325 -15.13 1.13 -18.20
N ASN A 326 -14.14 0.47 -18.80
CA ASN A 326 -14.13 0.11 -20.22
C ASN A 326 -13.48 -1.29 -20.40
N PRO A 327 -13.49 -1.87 -21.62
CA PRO A 327 -12.97 -3.23 -21.84
C PRO A 327 -11.50 -3.45 -21.42
N SER A 328 -10.66 -2.40 -21.45
CA SER A 328 -9.25 -2.48 -21.04
C SER A 328 -9.05 -2.18 -19.55
N LEU A 329 -9.98 -1.46 -18.93
CA LEU A 329 -9.93 -0.95 -17.56
C LEU A 329 -11.23 -1.27 -16.82
N SER A 330 -11.45 -2.56 -16.52
CA SER A 330 -12.61 -2.98 -15.74
C SER A 330 -12.47 -2.59 -14.27
N ASP A 331 -13.59 -2.28 -13.60
CA ASP A 331 -13.62 -1.90 -12.18
C ASP A 331 -12.69 -0.72 -11.85
N VAL A 332 -12.51 0.16 -12.84
CA VAL A 332 -11.79 1.42 -12.73
C VAL A 332 -12.81 2.54 -12.70
N PHE A 333 -12.60 3.50 -11.81
CA PHE A 333 -13.40 4.72 -11.71
C PHE A 333 -12.49 5.94 -11.85
N MET A 334 -13.08 7.05 -12.29
CA MET A 334 -12.36 8.26 -12.62
C MET A 334 -13.00 9.45 -11.92
N SER A 335 -12.18 10.26 -11.26
CA SER A 335 -12.54 11.62 -10.87
C SER A 335 -11.93 12.59 -11.88
N VAL A 336 -12.64 13.66 -12.19
CA VAL A 336 -12.23 14.65 -13.21
C VAL A 336 -11.80 15.93 -12.50
N ALA A 337 -10.53 16.31 -12.64
CA ALA A 337 -10.01 17.57 -12.11
C ALA A 337 -9.93 18.69 -13.18
N MET A 338 -10.43 18.45 -14.39
CA MET A 338 -10.23 19.30 -15.57
C MET A 338 -10.78 20.73 -15.44
N ASP A 339 -11.74 20.96 -14.53
CA ASP A 339 -12.34 22.28 -14.26
C ASP A 339 -11.63 23.05 -13.13
N LEU A 340 -10.52 22.52 -12.60
CA LEU A 340 -9.75 23.11 -11.49
C LEU A 340 -8.40 23.78 -11.87
N PRO A 341 -8.03 24.10 -13.13
CA PRO A 341 -6.71 24.66 -13.37
C PRO A 341 -6.64 26.10 -12.79
N ASP A 342 -5.99 26.25 -11.65
CA ASP A 342 -5.57 27.54 -11.13
C ASP A 342 -4.18 27.88 -11.68
N PHE A 343 -4.16 28.61 -12.80
CA PHE A 343 -2.93 29.06 -13.43
C PHE A 343 -2.14 30.09 -12.60
N ASN A 344 -2.70 30.59 -11.50
CA ASN A 344 -2.04 31.51 -10.58
C ASN A 344 -1.52 30.79 -9.32
N SER A 345 -1.79 29.49 -9.16
CA SER A 345 -1.26 28.71 -8.04
C SER A 345 0.27 28.71 -8.07
N PRO A 346 0.96 29.12 -6.99
CA PRO A 346 2.42 29.07 -6.91
C PRO A 346 2.98 27.63 -6.93
N TYR A 347 2.10 26.63 -6.94
CA TYR A 347 2.43 25.22 -6.89
C TYR A 347 2.10 24.46 -8.19
N GLY A 348 1.55 25.14 -9.21
CA GLY A 348 1.02 24.52 -10.43
C GLY A 348 -0.31 23.80 -10.19
N SER A 349 -1.11 23.64 -11.25
CA SER A 349 -2.27 22.73 -11.26
C SER A 349 -1.86 21.27 -11.46
#